data_AF-B9TER5-F1
#
_entry.id   AF-B9TER5-F1
#
_cell.length_a   1.000
_cell.length_b   1.000
_cell.length_c   1.000
_cell.angle_alpha   90.00
_cell.angle_beta   90.00
_cell.angle_gamma   90.00
#
_symmetry.space_group_name_H-M   'P 1'
#
loop_
_entity.id
_entity.type
_entity.pdbx_description
1 polymer ?
#
loop_
_entity_poly.entity_id
_entity_poly.type
_entity_poly.pdbx_seq_one_letter_code
_entity_poly.pdbx_strand_id
1 'polypeptide(L)'
;YQPEGWDGFFSAAVYDLRQKNVSTTVLTPAGSKTQQIGEVHVQGLELEGVASLMDGLNLRAAYSYTDSEIVGGSTAGNRLDNVPLNAASLWLDYSFKEGSALEGFGVGGGVRYVGQRYGDAANVYDLDAVTLLDAALTYKKEGVTASLNFRNLADKDYIASCSSFGCTYGDGRTVMGKLTFNW
;
A
#
# COMPACT_ATOMS: atom_id res chain seq x y z
N TYR A 1 16.61 -11.71 5.98
CA TYR A 1 17.24 -12.95 5.51
C TYR A 1 17.62 -12.77 4.06
N GLN A 2 18.88 -13.05 3.73
CA GLN A 2 19.38 -13.04 2.35
C GLN A 2 19.87 -14.47 2.06
N PRO A 3 19.24 -15.19 1.12
CA PRO A 3 19.63 -16.55 0.80
C PRO A 3 21.03 -16.60 0.16
N GLU A 4 21.74 -17.71 0.38
CA GLU A 4 22.95 -18.02 -0.38
C GLU A 4 22.59 -18.68 -1.71
N GLY A 5 23.17 -18.20 -2.82
CA GLY A 5 23.03 -18.81 -4.15
C GLY A 5 22.00 -18.16 -5.09
N TRP A 6 21.24 -17.17 -4.65
CA TRP A 6 20.39 -16.34 -5.53
C TRP A 6 20.13 -14.95 -4.94
N ASP A 7 19.85 -13.99 -5.82
CA ASP A 7 19.67 -12.58 -5.43
C ASP A 7 18.28 -12.34 -4.84
N GLY A 8 18.17 -12.36 -3.51
CA GLY A 8 16.93 -12.05 -2.82
C GLY A 8 17.12 -11.56 -1.40
N PHE A 9 16.15 -10.79 -0.90
CA PHE A 9 16.06 -10.32 0.46
C PHE A 9 14.63 -10.49 0.97
N PHE A 10 14.51 -11.06 2.16
CA PHE A 10 13.23 -11.33 2.82
C PHE A 10 13.26 -10.81 4.25
N SER A 11 12.22 -10.09 4.67
CA SER A 11 12.06 -9.64 6.04
C SER A 11 10.76 -10.19 6.62
N ALA A 12 10.78 -10.46 7.92
CA ALA A 12 9.60 -10.80 8.69
C ALA A 12 9.71 -10.12 10.05
N ALA A 13 8.64 -9.50 10.50
CA ALA A 13 8.53 -8.87 11.80
C ALA A 13 7.21 -9.27 12.45
N VAL A 14 7.25 -9.46 13.76
CA VAL A 14 6.06 -9.55 14.61
C VAL A 14 6.16 -8.43 15.63
N TYR A 15 5.04 -7.77 15.92
CA TYR A 15 5.03 -6.61 16.79
C TYR A 15 3.81 -6.60 17.71
N ASP A 16 4.02 -6.02 18.89
CA ASP A 16 3.02 -5.68 19.88
C ASP A 16 3.38 -4.27 20.39
N LEU A 17 2.56 -3.29 20.04
CA LEU A 17 2.81 -1.88 20.24
C LEU A 17 1.68 -1.26 21.05
N ARG A 18 2.03 -0.53 22.11
CA ARG A 18 1.09 0.24 22.92
C ARG A 18 1.44 1.70 22.86
N GLN A 19 0.53 2.51 22.32
CA GLN A 19 0.67 3.96 22.30
C GLN A 19 -0.28 4.57 23.31
N LYS A 20 0.28 5.28 24.29
CA LYS A 20 -0.49 6.05 25.27
C LYS A 20 -0.67 7.49 24.81
N ASN A 21 -1.72 8.11 25.35
CA ASN A 21 -2.05 9.51 25.14
C ASN A 21 -2.37 9.85 23.68
N VAL A 22 -3.03 8.93 22.97
CA VAL A 22 -3.50 9.18 21.61
C VAL A 22 -4.67 10.17 21.65
N SER A 23 -4.57 11.23 20.87
CA SER A 23 -5.64 12.20 20.68
C SER A 23 -6.47 11.82 19.46
N THR A 24 -7.78 11.77 19.61
CA THR A 24 -8.73 11.65 18.51
C THR A 24 -9.65 12.86 18.46
N THR A 25 -10.15 13.17 17.28
CA THR A 25 -11.15 14.23 17.10
C THR A 25 -12.51 13.58 16.96
N VAL A 26 -13.38 13.81 17.94
CA VAL A 26 -14.77 13.38 17.89
C VAL A 26 -15.67 14.52 17.44
N LEU A 27 -16.63 14.19 16.59
CA LEU A 27 -17.73 15.09 16.24
C LEU A 27 -18.75 15.09 17.37
N THR A 28 -19.10 16.27 17.85
CA THR A 28 -20.15 16.50 18.84
C THR A 28 -21.21 17.42 18.25
N PRO A 29 -22.42 17.51 18.84
CA PRO A 29 -23.42 18.48 18.41
C PRO A 29 -22.94 19.94 18.46
N ALA A 30 -21.87 20.24 19.21
CA ALA A 30 -21.26 21.57 19.33
C ALA A 30 -20.05 21.79 18.39
N GLY A 31 -19.73 20.85 17.50
CA GLY A 31 -18.57 20.89 16.61
C GLY A 31 -17.55 19.77 16.87
N SER A 32 -16.37 19.87 16.29
CA SER A 32 -15.28 18.91 16.52
C SER A 32 -14.56 19.19 17.83
N LYS A 33 -14.32 18.15 18.62
CA LYS A 33 -13.55 18.22 19.87
C LYS A 33 -12.43 17.18 19.83
N THR A 34 -11.21 17.62 20.06
CA THR A 34 -10.09 16.70 20.30
C THR A 34 -10.17 16.19 21.73
N GLN A 35 -10.18 14.88 21.89
CA GLN A 35 -10.13 14.19 23.17
C GLN A 35 -9.04 13.13 23.15
N GLN A 36 -8.41 12.91 24.29
CA GLN A 36 -7.46 11.83 24.45
C GLN A 36 -8.24 10.52 24.62
N ILE A 37 -8.19 9.63 23.63
CA ILE A 37 -8.79 8.28 23.71
C ILE A 37 -7.97 7.34 24.61
N GLY A 38 -6.88 7.82 25.20
CA GLY A 38 -6.08 7.07 26.14
C GLY A 38 -5.04 6.22 25.41
N GLU A 39 -5.18 4.90 25.46
CA GLU A 39 -4.21 3.92 24.94
C GLU A 39 -4.76 3.20 23.70
N VAL A 40 -3.91 2.98 22.71
CA VAL A 40 -4.15 2.12 21.56
C VAL A 40 -3.15 0.97 21.62
N HIS A 41 -3.62 -0.24 21.40
CA HIS A 41 -2.82 -1.44 21.24
C HIS A 41 -2.86 -1.90 19.79
N VAL A 42 -1.71 -2.16 19.20
CA VAL A 42 -1.60 -2.65 17.82
C VAL A 42 -0.66 -3.84 17.83
N GLN A 43 -1.14 -4.97 17.35
CA GLN A 43 -0.36 -6.18 17.20
C GLN A 43 -0.46 -6.71 15.78
N GLY A 44 0.58 -7.39 15.33
CA GLY A 44 0.56 -7.88 13.98
C GLY A 44 1.88 -8.44 13.49
N LEU A 45 1.92 -8.62 12.18
CA LEU A 45 3.10 -9.07 11.48
C LEU A 45 3.24 -8.37 10.14
N GLU A 46 4.48 -8.26 9.70
CA GLU A 46 4.87 -7.74 8.41
C GLU A 46 5.82 -8.73 7.73
N LEU A 47 5.57 -8.97 6.44
CA LEU A 47 6.41 -9.78 5.57
C LEU A 47 6.79 -8.94 4.35
N GLU A 48 8.06 -8.96 3.98
CA GLU A 48 8.57 -8.30 2.79
C GLU A 48 9.49 -9.24 2.02
N GLY A 49 9.47 -9.14 0.69
CA GLY A 49 10.36 -9.87 -0.20
C GLY A 49 10.72 -9.05 -1.42
N VAL A 50 12.01 -9.00 -1.74
CA VAL A 50 12.55 -8.47 -2.99
C VAL A 50 13.50 -9.50 -3.57
N ALA A 51 13.32 -9.89 -4.83
CA ALA A 51 14.18 -10.92 -5.44
C ALA A 51 14.31 -10.79 -6.95
N SER A 52 15.44 -11.21 -7.49
CA SER A 52 15.63 -11.54 -8.90
C SER A 52 15.29 -13.02 -9.09
N LEU A 53 14.18 -13.31 -9.77
CA LEU A 53 13.68 -14.68 -9.95
C LEU A 53 14.40 -15.40 -11.09
N MET A 54 14.80 -14.65 -12.11
CA MET A 54 15.64 -15.06 -13.23
C MET A 54 16.17 -13.81 -13.93
N ASP A 55 17.12 -13.96 -14.86
CA ASP A 55 17.66 -12.83 -15.62
C ASP A 55 16.56 -11.94 -16.21
N GLY A 56 16.51 -10.70 -15.71
CA GLY A 56 15.56 -9.69 -16.16
C GLY A 56 14.21 -9.72 -15.42
N LEU A 57 13.83 -10.80 -14.71
CA LEU A 57 12.58 -10.90 -13.94
C LEU A 57 12.79 -10.60 -12.46
N ASN A 58 12.23 -9.49 -11.98
CA ASN A 58 12.30 -9.08 -10.59
C ASN A 58 10.92 -9.17 -9.91
N LEU A 59 10.95 -9.46 -8.62
CA LEU A 59 9.80 -9.56 -7.72
C LEU A 59 9.96 -8.56 -6.56
N ARG A 60 8.86 -7.89 -6.23
CA ARG A 60 8.67 -7.16 -4.96
C ARG A 60 7.33 -7.56 -4.37
N ALA A 61 7.30 -7.97 -3.12
CA ALA A 61 6.09 -8.40 -2.42
C ALA A 61 6.09 -7.89 -0.98
N ALA A 62 4.92 -7.51 -0.49
CA ALA A 62 4.73 -7.15 0.91
C ALA A 62 3.35 -7.59 1.40
N TYR A 63 3.26 -7.99 2.67
CA TYR A 63 2.02 -8.30 3.36
C TYR A 63 2.08 -7.79 4.78
N SER A 64 1.01 -7.13 5.23
CA SER A 64 0.81 -6.73 6.62
C SER A 64 -0.51 -7.26 7.14
N TYR A 65 -0.45 -7.83 8.35
CA TYR A 65 -1.61 -8.07 9.20
C TYR A 65 -1.51 -7.10 10.37
N THR A 66 -2.52 -6.24 10.55
CA THR A 66 -2.52 -5.18 11.56
C THR A 66 -3.83 -5.23 12.34
N ASP A 67 -3.80 -5.87 13.49
CA ASP A 67 -4.91 -5.87 14.44
C ASP A 67 -4.71 -4.71 15.42
N SER A 68 -5.70 -3.83 15.49
CA SER A 68 -5.63 -2.61 16.30
C SER A 68 -6.83 -2.56 17.22
N GLU A 69 -6.63 -2.13 18.45
CA GLU A 69 -7.66 -1.98 19.46
C GLU A 69 -7.48 -0.64 20.18
N ILE A 70 -8.56 0.12 20.26
CA ILE A 70 -8.66 1.28 21.16
C ILE A 70 -8.93 0.72 22.55
N VAL A 71 -7.99 0.89 23.48
CA VAL A 71 -8.04 0.28 24.81
C VAL A 71 -8.81 1.14 25.81
N GLY A 72 -8.95 2.44 25.54
CA GLY A 72 -9.55 3.41 26.47
C GLY A 72 -10.61 4.32 25.86
N GLY A 73 -11.35 5.00 26.74
CA GLY A 73 -12.36 5.99 26.34
C GLY A 73 -13.69 5.39 25.89
N SER A 74 -14.50 6.19 25.20
CA SER A 74 -15.87 5.83 24.81
C SER A 74 -15.97 4.81 23.68
N THR A 75 -14.86 4.50 23.02
CA THR A 75 -14.76 3.55 21.90
C THR A 75 -13.83 2.39 22.25
N ALA A 76 -13.71 2.05 23.54
CA ALA A 76 -12.88 0.94 23.98
C ALA A 76 -13.36 -0.39 23.36
N GLY A 77 -12.43 -1.22 22.89
CA GLY A 77 -12.67 -2.48 22.17
C GLY A 77 -12.85 -2.33 20.66
N ASN A 78 -12.95 -1.10 20.13
CA ASN A 78 -13.06 -0.85 18.70
C ASN A 78 -11.69 -0.87 18.01
N ARG A 79 -11.69 -1.12 16.70
CA ARG A 79 -10.49 -1.01 15.85
C ARG A 79 -10.25 0.44 15.44
N LEU A 80 -8.99 0.81 15.18
CA LEU A 80 -8.68 2.12 14.60
C LEU A 80 -9.35 2.28 13.22
N ASP A 81 -9.82 3.49 12.95
CA ASP A 81 -10.29 3.86 11.62
C ASP A 81 -9.13 3.94 10.62
N ASN A 82 -9.44 3.74 9.35
CA ASN A 82 -8.48 3.74 8.24
C ASN A 82 -7.35 2.69 8.32
N VAL A 83 -7.38 1.79 9.31
CA VAL A 83 -6.41 0.68 9.45
C VAL A 83 -7.02 -0.63 8.93
N PRO A 84 -6.63 -1.12 7.74
CA PRO A 84 -7.09 -2.41 7.25
C PRO A 84 -6.48 -3.54 8.08
N LEU A 85 -7.24 -4.61 8.31
CA LEU A 85 -6.70 -5.79 9.01
C LEU A 85 -5.62 -6.48 8.17
N ASN A 86 -5.79 -6.44 6.84
CA ASN A 86 -4.89 -7.05 5.88
C ASN A 86 -4.58 -6.05 4.77
N ALA A 87 -3.31 -5.85 4.46
CA ALA A 87 -2.88 -5.19 3.23
C ALA A 87 -1.81 -6.04 2.54
N ALA A 88 -1.85 -6.08 1.22
CA ALA A 88 -0.90 -6.87 0.44
C ALA A 88 -0.51 -6.13 -0.85
N SER A 89 0.72 -6.31 -1.30
CA SER A 89 1.15 -5.86 -2.62
C SER A 89 2.09 -6.86 -3.26
N LEU A 90 2.00 -6.94 -4.58
CA LEU A 90 2.86 -7.78 -5.41
C LEU A 90 3.17 -7.02 -6.70
N TRP A 91 4.44 -6.97 -7.07
CA TRP A 91 4.91 -6.37 -8.30
C TRP A 91 5.93 -7.30 -8.96
N LEU A 92 5.76 -7.50 -10.27
CA LEU A 92 6.69 -8.21 -11.13
C LEU A 92 7.10 -7.28 -12.27
N ASP A 93 8.38 -7.24 -12.58
CA ASP A 93 8.88 -6.58 -13.79
C ASP A 93 9.87 -7.47 -14.55
N TYR A 94 9.80 -7.39 -15.88
CA TYR A 94 10.69 -8.10 -16.78
C TYR A 94 11.39 -7.13 -17.74
N SER A 95 12.72 -7.15 -17.74
CA SER A 95 13.55 -6.45 -18.71
C SER A 95 14.04 -7.42 -19.79
N PHE A 96 13.78 -7.11 -21.06
CA PHE A 96 14.19 -7.97 -22.16
C PHE A 96 15.69 -7.95 -22.36
N LYS A 97 16.27 -9.13 -22.63
CA LYS A 97 17.70 -9.33 -22.79
C LYS A 97 18.24 -8.64 -24.05
N GLU A 98 19.50 -8.20 -23.99
CA GLU A 98 20.26 -7.74 -25.15
C GLU A 98 20.31 -8.82 -26.25
N GLY A 99 20.23 -8.41 -27.50
CA GLY A 99 20.18 -9.29 -28.67
C GLY A 99 18.81 -9.95 -28.92
N SER A 100 17.81 -9.73 -28.06
CA SER A 100 16.44 -10.17 -28.33
C SER A 100 15.70 -9.20 -29.26
N ALA A 101 14.61 -9.67 -29.89
CA ALA A 101 13.77 -8.82 -30.75
C ALA A 101 13.13 -7.63 -29.99
N LEU A 102 13.14 -7.66 -28.65
CA LEU A 102 12.59 -6.64 -27.77
C LEU A 102 13.67 -5.99 -26.88
N GLU A 103 14.93 -6.03 -27.32
CA GLU A 103 16.02 -5.36 -26.60
C GLU A 103 15.66 -3.91 -26.23
N GLY A 104 15.97 -3.54 -24.98
CA GLY A 104 15.69 -2.23 -24.42
C GLY A 104 14.28 -2.08 -23.85
N PHE A 105 13.33 -2.98 -24.16
CA PHE A 105 12.01 -2.95 -23.54
C PHE A 105 12.01 -3.51 -22.12
N GLY A 106 11.10 -3.00 -21.31
CA GLY A 106 10.73 -3.54 -20.01
C GLY A 106 9.22 -3.47 -19.81
N VAL A 107 8.66 -4.48 -19.15
CA VAL A 107 7.25 -4.53 -18.77
C VAL A 107 7.12 -4.79 -17.29
N GLY A 108 6.12 -4.21 -16.64
CA GLY A 108 5.85 -4.44 -15.24
C GLY A 108 4.35 -4.47 -14.96
N GLY A 109 3.98 -5.22 -13.94
CA GLY A 109 2.61 -5.36 -13.50
C GLY A 109 2.55 -5.66 -12.02
N GLY A 110 1.52 -5.14 -11.36
CA GLY A 110 1.32 -5.42 -9.95
C GLY A 110 -0.11 -5.26 -9.49
N VAL A 111 -0.32 -5.74 -8.27
CA VAL A 111 -1.58 -5.69 -7.55
C VAL A 111 -1.34 -5.11 -6.17
N ARG A 112 -2.28 -4.27 -5.73
CA ARG A 112 -2.35 -3.75 -4.36
C ARG A 112 -3.72 -4.08 -3.78
N TYR A 113 -3.74 -4.70 -2.61
CA TYR A 113 -4.94 -5.02 -1.86
C TYR A 113 -4.95 -4.22 -0.56
N VAL A 114 -6.07 -3.57 -0.31
CA VAL A 114 -6.38 -2.90 0.96
C VAL A 114 -7.66 -3.53 1.48
N GLY A 115 -7.58 -4.20 2.63
CA GLY A 115 -8.74 -4.83 3.26
C GLY A 115 -9.79 -3.83 3.74
N GLN A 116 -10.91 -4.37 4.19
CA GLN A 116 -11.94 -3.58 4.87
C GLN A 116 -11.32 -2.88 6.09
N ARG A 117 -11.76 -1.64 6.30
CA ARG A 117 -11.38 -0.81 7.43
C ARG A 117 -12.54 0.08 7.83
N TYR A 118 -12.53 0.57 9.06
CA TYR A 118 -13.59 1.49 9.51
C TYR A 118 -13.33 2.92 9.04
N GLY A 119 -14.39 3.68 8.80
CA GLY A 119 -14.28 5.09 8.49
C GLY A 119 -14.27 5.99 9.73
N ASP A 120 -14.59 5.44 10.90
CA ASP A 120 -14.57 6.14 12.18
C ASP A 120 -14.15 5.25 13.37
N ALA A 121 -13.66 5.90 14.43
CA ALA A 121 -13.23 5.22 15.67
C ALA A 121 -14.39 4.56 16.44
N ALA A 122 -15.64 4.98 16.17
CA ALA A 122 -16.82 4.33 16.73
C ALA A 122 -17.20 3.03 15.99
N ASN A 123 -16.54 2.73 14.86
CA ASN A 123 -16.75 1.54 14.02
C ASN A 123 -18.21 1.41 13.55
N VAL A 124 -18.87 2.54 13.30
CA VAL A 124 -20.30 2.59 12.91
C VAL A 124 -20.47 2.31 11.41
N TYR A 125 -19.45 2.61 10.61
CA TYR A 125 -19.45 2.34 9.17
C TYR A 125 -18.07 1.92 8.68
N ASP A 126 -18.08 1.09 7.64
CA ASP A 126 -16.92 0.53 7.01
C ASP A 126 -16.65 1.08 5.61
N LEU A 127 -15.39 0.98 5.21
CA LEU A 127 -14.90 1.19 3.86
C LEU A 127 -14.57 -0.17 3.27
N ASP A 128 -15.23 -0.48 2.17
CA ASP A 128 -15.04 -1.73 1.46
C ASP A 128 -13.57 -1.99 1.11
N ALA A 129 -13.21 -3.27 1.06
CA ALA A 129 -11.93 -3.69 0.57
C ALA A 129 -11.77 -3.33 -0.92
N VAL A 130 -10.55 -3.01 -1.34
CA VAL A 130 -10.24 -2.68 -2.74
C VAL A 130 -9.00 -3.41 -3.21
N THR A 131 -9.07 -3.89 -4.45
CA THR A 131 -7.92 -4.44 -5.19
C THR A 131 -7.65 -3.54 -6.40
N LEU A 132 -6.45 -2.99 -6.46
CA LEU A 132 -5.98 -2.12 -7.54
C LEU A 132 -4.96 -2.87 -8.39
N LEU A 133 -5.05 -2.68 -9.70
CA LEU A 133 -4.09 -3.21 -10.67
C LEU A 133 -3.25 -2.05 -11.22
N ASP A 134 -1.95 -2.25 -11.32
CA ASP A 134 -1.01 -1.27 -11.86
C ASP A 134 -0.14 -1.92 -12.94
N ALA A 135 0.37 -1.13 -13.88
CA ALA A 135 1.21 -1.61 -14.97
C ALA A 135 2.26 -0.56 -15.38
N ALA A 136 3.36 -1.04 -15.97
CA ALA A 136 4.41 -0.18 -16.50
C ALA A 136 4.97 -0.73 -17.81
N LEU A 137 5.33 0.17 -18.72
CA LEU A 137 6.09 -0.10 -19.92
C LEU A 137 7.30 0.83 -19.95
N THR A 138 8.44 0.28 -20.32
CA THR A 138 9.71 1.03 -20.36
C THR A 138 10.44 0.70 -21.64
N TYR A 139 11.16 1.67 -22.19
CA TYR A 139 12.08 1.48 -23.29
C TYR A 139 13.35 2.29 -23.06
N LYS A 140 14.50 1.66 -23.19
CA LYS A 140 15.82 2.27 -23.01
C LYS A 140 16.70 2.00 -24.21
N LYS A 141 17.24 3.06 -24.81
CA LYS A 141 18.19 2.98 -25.92
C LYS A 141 19.09 4.21 -25.96
N GLU A 142 20.39 4.01 -26.14
CA GLU A 142 21.37 5.07 -26.45
C GLU A 142 21.26 6.32 -25.54
N GLY A 143 21.19 6.13 -24.23
CA GLY A 143 21.10 7.24 -23.26
C GLY A 143 19.69 7.83 -23.09
N VAL A 144 18.70 7.37 -23.86
CA VAL A 144 17.29 7.74 -23.73
C VAL A 144 16.53 6.67 -22.96
N THR A 145 15.68 7.09 -22.01
CA THR A 145 14.70 6.22 -21.34
C THR A 145 13.31 6.83 -21.48
N ALA A 146 12.38 6.05 -22.04
CA ALA A 146 10.96 6.35 -22.10
C ALA A 146 10.20 5.40 -21.17
N SER A 147 9.25 5.92 -20.39
CA SER A 147 8.41 5.10 -19.54
C SER A 147 6.95 5.55 -19.58
N LEU A 148 6.04 4.59 -19.54
CA LEU A 148 4.60 4.79 -19.41
C LEU A 148 4.10 3.97 -18.22
N ASN A 149 3.52 4.64 -17.23
CA ASN A 149 3.04 4.01 -15.99
C ASN A 149 1.52 4.19 -15.88
N PHE A 150 0.84 3.12 -15.52
CA PHE A 150 -0.59 3.06 -15.32
C PHE A 150 -0.87 2.70 -13.86
N ARG A 151 -1.59 3.58 -13.16
CA ARG A 151 -2.08 3.32 -11.80
C ARG A 151 -3.59 3.17 -11.81
N ASN A 152 -4.12 2.22 -11.03
CA ASN A 152 -5.55 1.90 -11.01
C ASN A 152 -6.07 1.58 -12.43
N LEU A 153 -5.43 0.61 -13.10
CA LEU A 153 -5.71 0.21 -14.48
C LEU A 153 -7.17 -0.23 -14.70
N ALA A 154 -7.80 -0.79 -13.67
CA ALA A 154 -9.21 -1.19 -13.69
C ALA A 154 -10.19 -0.02 -13.44
N ASP A 155 -9.67 1.20 -13.17
CA ASP A 155 -10.45 2.41 -12.88
C ASP A 155 -11.52 2.20 -11.80
N LYS A 156 -11.06 1.66 -10.66
CA LYS A 156 -11.91 1.45 -9.50
C LYS A 156 -12.20 2.78 -8.82
N ASP A 157 -13.49 3.08 -8.67
CA ASP A 157 -13.97 4.09 -7.74
C ASP A 157 -14.05 3.48 -6.33
N TYR A 158 -13.33 4.07 -5.38
CA TYR A 158 -13.32 3.63 -4.00
C TYR A 158 -13.04 4.79 -3.05
N ILE A 159 -13.47 4.65 -1.80
CA ILE A 159 -13.10 5.59 -0.73
C ILE A 159 -11.73 5.19 -0.18
N ALA A 160 -10.77 6.11 -0.25
CA ALA A 160 -9.40 5.89 0.22
C ALA A 160 -9.25 6.12 1.72
N SER A 161 -9.94 7.10 2.27
CA SER A 161 -9.95 7.36 3.72
C SER A 161 -11.13 8.22 4.12
N CYS A 162 -11.51 8.16 5.39
CA CYS A 162 -12.46 9.08 5.99
C CYS A 162 -11.83 9.83 7.16
N SER A 163 -12.37 11.01 7.43
CA SER A 163 -12.02 11.85 8.57
C SER A 163 -13.27 12.51 9.13
N SER A 164 -13.13 13.28 10.22
CA SER A 164 -14.21 14.09 10.77
C SER A 164 -14.77 15.14 9.79
N PHE A 165 -14.09 15.43 8.69
CA PHE A 165 -14.52 16.41 7.68
C PHE A 165 -15.10 15.76 6.41
N GLY A 166 -15.24 14.44 6.40
CA GLY A 166 -15.75 13.67 5.27
C GLY A 166 -14.73 12.68 4.72
N CYS A 167 -15.12 12.03 3.63
CA CYS A 167 -14.36 10.96 3.00
C CYS A 167 -13.74 11.41 1.67
N THR A 168 -12.55 10.90 1.37
CA THR A 168 -11.84 11.15 0.13
C THR A 168 -11.86 9.92 -0.76
N TYR A 169 -12.17 10.14 -2.05
CA TYR A 169 -12.01 9.10 -3.06
C TYR A 169 -10.52 8.84 -3.31
N GLY A 170 -10.20 7.59 -3.61
CA GLY A 170 -8.89 7.26 -4.16
C GLY A 170 -8.72 7.79 -5.58
N ASP A 171 -7.47 7.89 -6.01
CA ASP A 171 -7.16 8.31 -7.37
C ASP A 171 -7.80 7.36 -8.39
N GLY A 172 -8.52 7.93 -9.35
CA GLY A 172 -8.95 7.21 -10.55
C GLY A 172 -7.77 6.77 -11.40
N ARG A 173 -8.05 6.16 -12.56
CA ARG A 173 -6.99 5.71 -13.46
C ARG A 173 -6.07 6.86 -13.85
N THR A 174 -4.78 6.68 -13.57
CA THR A 174 -3.74 7.65 -13.91
C THR A 174 -2.76 7.05 -14.90
N VAL A 175 -2.44 7.82 -15.96
CA VAL A 175 -1.43 7.46 -16.95
C VAL A 175 -0.33 8.52 -16.93
N MET A 176 0.91 8.08 -16.69
CA MET A 176 2.07 8.98 -16.59
C MET A 176 3.16 8.58 -17.57
N GLY A 177 3.46 9.49 -18.50
CA GLY A 177 4.60 9.39 -19.40
C GLY A 177 5.81 10.15 -18.88
N LYS A 178 7.02 9.60 -19.05
CA LYS A 178 8.29 10.26 -18.73
C LYS A 178 9.34 9.94 -19.79
N LEU A 179 10.12 10.96 -20.16
CA LEU A 179 11.31 10.86 -20.99
C LEU A 179 12.51 11.34 -20.18
N THR A 180 13.64 10.65 -20.29
CA THR A 180 14.89 10.99 -19.62
C THR A 180 16.04 10.84 -20.59
N PHE A 181 16.94 11.83 -20.59
CA PHE A 181 18.14 11.88 -21.43
C PHE A 181 19.35 11.93 -20.51
N ASN A 182 20.28 11.00 -20.69
CA ASN A 182 21.55 10.98 -19.98
C ASN A 182 22.66 11.35 -20.98
N TRP A 183 23.42 12.40 -20.67
CA TRP A 183 24.53 12.94 -21.44
C TRP A 183 25.88 12.72 -20.74
#